data_AF-A0A974BKH7-F1
#
_entry.id   AF-A0A974BKH7-F1
#
_cell.length_a   1.000
_cell.length_b   1.000
_cell.length_c   1.000
_cell.angle_alpha   90.00
_cell.angle_beta   90.00
_cell.angle_gamma   90.00
#
_symmetry.space_group_name_H-M   'P 1'
#
loop_
_entity.id
_entity.type
_entity.pdbx_description
1 polymer ?
#
loop_
_entity_poly.entity_id
_entity_poly.type
_entity_poly.pdbx_seq_one_letter_code
_entity_poly.pdbx_strand_id
1 'polypeptide(L)'
;MNNKKFYYIIIAVTIIIIGTLFLTQNKASEEEKIVMSFYPEAKKAELIKDIADDIFVSLNFPSVKRGYKIDGEIKAYVTDCIGYNGPVEVLSAFDTEENKLIGIKILKHEESLDYAEHIEKDWFLERFKNIFAGKYLNLVVLDKENDEDIVQVTGATVSSQAVVTAVNAAVGVFQYQNNNVEMAKVADVVPQEMWQKDINSFLINWEEGSVRIDTDEIKQYEQLEMDVTLINTTGTETDMHVKGPALRHVLEKEGINLSEYEGIGITGRDGYYTLIDKEKLNLNDVILVWEVDRKIIKDDEKPVRIALPMELGPYWVKMVSNIDLYKEISPKDIDKVHIFNALTEDIEPYYYEYYGSKDKSIEVGKILRKFDIVDEKGFFTMGAVDGLSKNETVSLVRQRYFIKVEGENAPMNISPNFKLGMNVKNMTHFSTTKDAVIFPEKIIDVVRTKDLNGVEAMLLEDVLLTAGMRWNDSNTFTAVSETGEEINLSLDDMLNSYIISEGEKVSFYKDSKILLTDLSRIEKK
;
A
#
# COMPACT_ATOMS: atom_id res chain seq x y z
N MET A 1 -61.79 -10.85 -10.70
CA MET A 1 -60.39 -10.61 -11.08
C MET A 1 -59.68 -9.90 -9.93
N ASN A 2 -59.11 -10.62 -8.96
CA ASN A 2 -58.20 -10.02 -7.96
C ASN A 2 -57.23 -11.03 -7.28
N ASN A 3 -57.43 -12.34 -7.45
CA ASN A 3 -56.55 -13.33 -6.80
C ASN A 3 -55.16 -13.47 -7.43
N LYS A 4 -54.97 -13.19 -8.73
CA LYS A 4 -53.67 -13.39 -9.39
C LYS A 4 -52.57 -12.45 -8.83
N LYS A 5 -52.89 -11.20 -8.53
CA LYS A 5 -51.93 -10.23 -7.92
C LYS A 5 -51.52 -10.66 -6.51
N PHE A 6 -52.44 -11.22 -5.73
CA PHE A 6 -52.17 -11.74 -4.40
C PHE A 6 -51.22 -12.95 -4.43
N TYR A 7 -51.39 -13.86 -5.40
CA TYR A 7 -50.48 -15.00 -5.60
C TYR A 7 -49.07 -14.58 -5.99
N TYR A 8 -48.90 -13.56 -6.85
CA TYR A 8 -47.57 -13.06 -7.21
C TYR A 8 -46.83 -12.43 -6.02
N ILE A 9 -47.55 -11.73 -5.13
CA ILE A 9 -46.96 -11.15 -3.91
C ILE A 9 -46.51 -12.26 -2.95
N ILE A 10 -47.32 -13.31 -2.76
CA ILE A 10 -46.92 -14.45 -1.92
C ILE A 10 -45.69 -15.15 -2.49
N ILE A 11 -45.66 -15.41 -3.81
CA ILE A 11 -44.49 -16.04 -4.44
C ILE A 11 -43.23 -15.18 -4.28
N ALA A 12 -43.34 -13.86 -4.46
CA ALA A 12 -42.20 -12.96 -4.28
C ALA A 12 -41.71 -12.96 -2.82
N VAL A 13 -42.61 -12.91 -1.84
CA VAL A 13 -42.26 -12.99 -0.41
C VAL A 13 -41.62 -14.34 -0.08
N THR A 14 -42.15 -15.45 -0.59
CA THR A 14 -41.56 -16.77 -0.38
C THR A 14 -40.18 -16.90 -1.04
N ILE A 15 -39.97 -16.34 -2.24
CA ILE A 15 -38.65 -16.31 -2.89
C ILE A 15 -37.66 -15.48 -2.09
N ILE A 16 -38.09 -14.33 -1.54
CA ILE A 16 -37.25 -13.49 -0.66
C ILE A 16 -36.90 -14.28 0.61
N ILE A 17 -37.87 -14.91 1.27
CA ILE A 17 -37.65 -15.71 2.48
C ILE A 17 -36.69 -16.87 2.19
N ILE A 18 -36.91 -17.62 1.11
CA ILE A 18 -36.03 -18.72 0.68
C ILE A 18 -34.63 -18.20 0.35
N GLY A 19 -34.51 -17.07 -0.36
CA GLY A 19 -33.22 -16.46 -0.68
C GLY A 19 -32.47 -16.01 0.58
N THR A 20 -33.17 -15.44 1.56
CA THR A 20 -32.59 -15.01 2.83
C THR A 20 -32.16 -16.22 3.68
N LEU A 21 -32.97 -17.30 3.70
CA LEU A 21 -32.63 -18.57 4.34
C LEU A 21 -31.43 -19.26 3.67
N PHE A 22 -31.35 -19.22 2.34
CA PHE A 22 -30.25 -19.81 1.58
C PHE A 22 -28.94 -19.05 1.80
N LEU A 23 -28.97 -17.71 1.81
CA LEU A 23 -27.81 -16.88 2.11
C LEU A 23 -27.30 -17.08 3.54
N THR A 24 -28.20 -17.23 4.51
CA THR A 24 -27.84 -17.48 5.91
C THR A 24 -27.32 -18.91 6.15
N GLN A 25 -27.89 -19.92 5.49
CA GLN A 25 -27.33 -21.29 5.52
C GLN A 25 -25.96 -21.39 4.84
N ASN A 26 -25.76 -20.73 3.70
CA ASN A 26 -24.46 -20.76 3.01
C ASN A 26 -23.35 -20.14 3.86
N LYS A 27 -23.61 -18.98 4.50
CA LYS A 27 -22.63 -18.36 5.40
C LYS A 27 -22.31 -19.22 6.61
N ALA A 28 -23.33 -19.80 7.26
CA ALA A 28 -23.13 -20.73 8.37
C ALA A 28 -22.30 -21.96 7.93
N SER A 29 -22.53 -22.47 6.72
CA SER A 29 -21.76 -23.60 6.16
C SER A 29 -20.30 -23.25 5.83
N GLU A 30 -19.99 -22.01 5.44
CA GLU A 30 -18.60 -21.58 5.21
C GLU A 30 -17.85 -21.39 6.53
N GLU A 31 -18.48 -20.76 7.52
CA GLU A 31 -17.87 -20.56 8.83
C GLU A 31 -17.64 -21.88 9.57
N GLU A 32 -18.58 -22.82 9.50
CA GLU A 32 -18.40 -24.19 10.02
C GLU A 32 -17.18 -24.88 9.39
N LYS A 33 -16.92 -24.69 8.09
CA LYS A 33 -15.70 -25.25 7.45
C LYS A 33 -14.43 -24.61 7.98
N ILE A 34 -14.44 -23.30 8.25
CA ILE A 34 -13.30 -22.61 8.87
C ILE A 34 -13.09 -23.10 10.30
N VAL A 35 -14.15 -23.25 11.09
CA VAL A 35 -14.05 -23.82 12.45
C VAL A 35 -13.45 -25.22 12.39
N MET A 36 -13.96 -26.09 11.50
CA MET A 36 -13.46 -27.46 11.35
C MET A 36 -12.01 -27.55 10.86
N SER A 37 -11.47 -26.53 10.19
CA SER A 37 -10.05 -26.54 9.78
C SER A 37 -9.09 -26.44 10.96
N PHE A 38 -9.54 -25.90 12.10
CA PHE A 38 -8.79 -25.91 13.36
C PHE A 38 -8.92 -27.24 14.13
N TYR A 39 -9.90 -28.09 13.80
CA TYR A 39 -10.18 -29.35 14.48
C TYR A 39 -10.30 -30.52 13.48
N PRO A 40 -9.18 -30.97 12.86
CA PRO A 40 -9.21 -31.97 11.81
C PRO A 40 -9.74 -33.34 12.26
N GLU A 41 -9.66 -33.65 13.55
CA GLU A 41 -10.15 -34.91 14.13
C GLU A 41 -11.61 -34.84 14.61
N ALA A 42 -12.23 -33.65 14.59
CA ALA A 42 -13.59 -33.48 15.09
C ALA A 42 -14.62 -34.11 14.16
N LYS A 43 -15.71 -34.62 14.75
CA LYS A 43 -16.81 -35.24 13.99
C LYS A 43 -17.91 -34.24 13.66
N LYS A 44 -18.14 -33.26 14.54
CA LYS A 44 -19.24 -32.30 14.40
C LYS A 44 -18.90 -30.94 15.01
N ALA A 45 -19.28 -29.88 14.29
CA ALA A 45 -19.40 -28.53 14.80
C ALA A 45 -20.88 -28.12 14.86
N GLU A 46 -21.29 -27.48 15.96
CA GLU A 46 -22.63 -26.94 16.16
C GLU A 46 -22.54 -25.46 16.54
N LEU A 47 -23.23 -24.60 15.79
CA LEU A 47 -23.31 -23.17 16.07
C LEU A 47 -24.20 -22.87 17.30
N ILE A 48 -23.68 -22.05 18.21
CA ILE A 48 -24.35 -21.53 19.40
C ILE A 48 -24.50 -20.01 19.23
N LYS A 49 -25.74 -19.55 19.02
CA LYS A 49 -26.04 -18.13 18.77
C LYS A 49 -26.37 -17.34 20.04
N ASP A 50 -26.82 -18.04 21.07
CA ASP A 50 -27.31 -17.51 22.34
C ASP A 50 -26.21 -17.35 23.39
N ILE A 51 -24.93 -17.58 23.04
CA ILE A 51 -23.83 -17.38 23.97
C ILE A 51 -23.68 -15.92 24.42
N ALA A 52 -24.06 -14.99 23.54
CA ALA A 52 -24.10 -13.56 23.82
C ALA A 52 -25.28 -13.17 24.74
N ASP A 53 -26.27 -14.04 24.90
CA ASP A 53 -27.44 -13.80 25.76
C ASP A 53 -27.16 -14.14 27.23
N ASP A 54 -26.03 -14.80 27.54
CA ASP A 54 -25.57 -15.00 28.91
C ASP A 54 -25.31 -13.64 29.59
N ILE A 55 -25.81 -13.47 30.82
CA ILE A 55 -25.77 -12.19 31.54
C ILE A 55 -24.33 -11.77 31.84
N PHE A 56 -23.45 -12.73 32.20
CA PHE A 56 -22.06 -12.41 32.49
C PHE A 56 -21.30 -12.08 31.20
N VAL A 57 -21.51 -12.86 30.14
CA VAL A 57 -20.87 -12.64 28.82
C VAL A 57 -21.29 -11.29 28.23
N SER A 58 -22.59 -10.99 28.19
CA SER A 58 -23.09 -9.73 27.62
C SER A 58 -22.58 -8.47 28.34
N LEU A 59 -22.42 -8.52 29.67
CA LEU A 59 -21.96 -7.39 30.47
C LEU A 59 -20.44 -7.18 30.40
N ASN A 60 -19.65 -8.26 30.30
CA ASN A 60 -18.19 -8.20 30.42
C ASN A 60 -17.45 -8.36 29.08
N PHE A 61 -18.06 -9.01 28.09
CA PHE A 61 -17.47 -9.33 26.79
C PHE A 61 -18.46 -9.04 25.63
N PRO A 62 -18.96 -7.79 25.49
CA PRO A 62 -20.01 -7.42 24.53
C PRO A 62 -19.64 -7.65 23.04
N SER A 63 -18.36 -7.83 22.71
CA SER A 63 -17.91 -8.16 21.36
C SER A 63 -18.27 -9.57 20.93
N VAL A 64 -18.55 -10.48 21.86
CA VAL A 64 -18.83 -11.90 21.56
C VAL A 64 -20.21 -12.02 20.92
N LYS A 65 -20.24 -12.60 19.71
CA LYS A 65 -21.48 -12.75 18.93
C LYS A 65 -22.03 -14.17 18.97
N ARG A 66 -21.15 -15.17 18.87
CA ARG A 66 -21.53 -16.58 18.75
C ARG A 66 -20.37 -17.49 19.13
N GLY A 67 -20.68 -18.73 19.47
CA GLY A 67 -19.72 -19.78 19.75
C GLY A 67 -19.97 -21.02 18.92
N TYR A 68 -19.01 -21.94 18.90
CA TYR A 68 -19.14 -23.24 18.28
C TYR A 68 -18.82 -24.34 19.27
N LYS A 69 -19.72 -25.31 19.31
CA LYS A 69 -19.53 -26.56 20.04
C LYS A 69 -18.92 -27.61 19.11
N ILE A 70 -17.74 -28.08 19.47
CA ILE A 70 -16.97 -29.09 18.75
C ILE A 70 -17.01 -30.36 19.60
N ASP A 71 -17.62 -31.42 19.09
CA ASP A 71 -17.77 -32.73 19.75
C ASP A 71 -18.30 -32.68 21.21
N GLY A 72 -19.17 -31.71 21.51
CA GLY A 72 -19.86 -31.60 22.79
C GLY A 72 -19.42 -30.43 23.68
N GLU A 73 -18.26 -29.84 23.41
CA GLU A 73 -17.70 -28.72 24.18
C GLU A 73 -17.60 -27.44 23.34
N ILE A 74 -17.81 -26.28 23.96
CA ILE A 74 -17.61 -25.00 23.27
C ILE A 74 -16.11 -24.75 23.16
N LYS A 75 -15.59 -24.68 21.93
CA LYS A 75 -14.14 -24.54 21.69
C LYS A 75 -13.78 -23.38 20.76
N ALA A 76 -14.74 -22.75 20.08
CA ALA A 76 -14.45 -21.58 19.26
C ALA A 76 -15.47 -20.48 19.45
N TYR A 77 -15.01 -19.24 19.31
CA TYR A 77 -15.82 -18.03 19.55
C TYR A 77 -15.60 -17.04 18.42
N VAL A 78 -16.68 -16.41 17.99
CA VAL A 78 -16.64 -15.27 17.07
C VAL A 78 -16.93 -14.00 17.83
N THR A 79 -16.03 -13.05 17.66
CA THR A 79 -16.05 -11.74 18.30
C THR A 79 -16.01 -10.66 17.23
N ASP A 80 -16.69 -9.54 17.46
CA ASP A 80 -16.64 -8.35 16.63
C ASP A 80 -16.19 -7.17 17.52
N CYS A 81 -15.02 -6.63 17.20
CA CYS A 81 -14.48 -5.45 17.87
C CYS A 81 -14.34 -4.29 16.88
N ILE A 82 -14.78 -3.10 17.28
CA ILE A 82 -14.71 -1.88 16.49
C ILE A 82 -13.25 -1.38 16.44
N GLY A 83 -12.62 -1.55 15.27
CA GLY A 83 -11.31 -1.03 14.90
C GLY A 83 -11.41 0.28 14.11
N TYR A 84 -10.36 0.66 13.38
CA TYR A 84 -10.13 2.02 12.83
C TYR A 84 -11.23 2.53 11.89
N ASN A 85 -11.77 1.70 11.01
CA ASN A 85 -12.88 2.12 10.13
C ASN A 85 -14.22 1.53 10.55
N GLY A 86 -14.21 0.47 11.36
CA GLY A 86 -15.41 -0.27 11.69
C GLY A 86 -15.09 -1.63 12.31
N PRO A 87 -16.09 -2.52 12.39
CA PRO A 87 -15.95 -3.81 13.06
C PRO A 87 -14.94 -4.74 12.38
N VAL A 88 -14.15 -5.44 13.18
CA VAL A 88 -13.27 -6.55 12.81
C VAL A 88 -13.81 -7.81 13.48
N GLU A 89 -14.31 -8.74 12.67
CA GLU A 89 -14.90 -10.00 13.09
C GLU A 89 -13.85 -11.11 13.07
N VAL A 90 -13.53 -11.64 14.24
CA VAL A 90 -12.46 -12.62 14.47
C VAL A 90 -13.02 -13.91 15.07
N LEU A 91 -12.70 -15.03 14.43
CA LEU A 91 -12.87 -16.38 14.97
C LEU A 91 -11.62 -16.77 15.75
N SER A 92 -11.79 -17.19 17.01
CA SER A 92 -10.72 -17.73 17.85
C SER A 92 -11.03 -19.17 18.23
N ALA A 93 -10.08 -20.07 18.02
CA ALA A 93 -10.21 -21.51 18.30
C ALA A 93 -9.32 -21.93 19.48
N PHE A 94 -9.83 -22.74 20.40
CA PHE A 94 -9.20 -23.08 21.66
C PHE A 94 -9.07 -24.60 21.86
N ASP A 95 -7.98 -24.98 22.50
CA ASP A 95 -7.77 -26.30 23.06
C ASP A 95 -8.22 -26.29 24.53
N THR A 96 -9.26 -27.06 24.84
CA THR A 96 -9.82 -27.19 26.19
C THR A 96 -8.94 -28.00 27.13
N GLU A 97 -8.13 -28.93 26.63
CA GLU A 97 -7.29 -29.80 27.44
C GLU A 97 -5.99 -29.09 27.84
N GLU A 98 -5.37 -28.40 26.87
CA GLU A 98 -4.11 -27.68 27.10
C GLU A 98 -4.31 -26.23 27.59
N ASN A 99 -5.55 -25.74 27.62
CA ASN A 99 -5.90 -24.36 27.95
C ASN A 99 -5.17 -23.34 27.06
N LYS A 100 -5.22 -23.54 25.73
CA LYS A 100 -4.49 -22.74 24.74
C LYS A 100 -5.39 -22.21 23.64
N LEU A 101 -5.02 -21.04 23.11
CA LEU A 101 -5.48 -20.54 21.82
C LEU A 101 -4.74 -21.30 20.71
N ILE A 102 -5.45 -22.08 19.91
CA ILE A 102 -4.90 -22.82 18.76
C ILE A 102 -4.50 -21.83 17.66
N GLY A 103 -5.36 -20.84 17.42
CA GLY A 103 -5.14 -19.79 16.44
C GLY A 103 -6.42 -18.99 16.17
N ILE A 104 -6.31 -18.06 15.22
CA ILE A 104 -7.40 -17.15 14.86
C ILE A 104 -7.62 -17.10 13.36
N LYS A 105 -8.80 -16.64 12.94
CA LYS A 105 -9.10 -16.27 11.56
C LYS A 105 -9.94 -15.00 11.53
N ILE A 106 -9.56 -14.04 10.69
CA ILE A 106 -10.42 -12.90 10.37
C ILE A 106 -11.50 -13.37 9.41
N LEU A 107 -12.76 -13.17 9.78
CA LEU A 107 -13.94 -13.56 8.98
C LEU A 107 -14.43 -12.42 8.10
N LYS A 108 -14.45 -11.21 8.66
CA LYS A 108 -14.89 -9.99 8.00
C LYS A 108 -14.26 -8.80 8.70
N HIS A 109 -14.00 -7.72 7.98
CA HIS A 109 -13.66 -6.44 8.58
C HIS A 109 -14.19 -5.27 7.73
N GLU A 110 -14.18 -4.07 8.30
CA GLU A 110 -14.43 -2.81 7.57
C GLU A 110 -13.19 -1.90 7.50
N GLU A 111 -12.02 -2.41 7.93
CA GLU A 111 -10.71 -1.76 7.85
C GLU A 111 -10.32 -1.30 6.44
N SER A 112 -9.49 -0.24 6.36
CA SER A 112 -8.91 0.26 5.09
C SER A 112 -8.09 -0.85 4.45
N LEU A 113 -8.06 -0.94 3.11
CA LEU A 113 -7.34 -2.02 2.42
C LEU A 113 -5.87 -2.11 2.82
N ASP A 114 -5.21 -0.97 3.01
CA ASP A 114 -3.80 -0.90 3.39
C ASP A 114 -3.54 -1.53 4.77
N TYR A 115 -4.51 -1.50 5.69
CA TYR A 115 -4.39 -2.09 7.02
C TYR A 115 -4.96 -3.51 7.09
N ALA A 116 -6.06 -3.74 6.37
CA ALA A 116 -6.73 -5.01 6.20
C ALA A 116 -5.79 -6.09 5.67
N GLU A 117 -5.02 -5.75 4.62
CA GLU A 117 -4.10 -6.71 4.02
C GLU A 117 -3.08 -7.19 5.06
N HIS A 118 -2.61 -6.35 5.98
CA HIS A 118 -1.62 -6.76 6.95
C HIS A 118 -2.19 -7.65 8.07
N ILE A 119 -3.38 -7.33 8.57
CA ILE A 119 -4.00 -8.11 9.65
C ILE A 119 -4.52 -9.47 9.15
N GLU A 120 -4.78 -9.63 7.85
CA GLU A 120 -5.23 -10.91 7.26
C GLU A 120 -4.09 -11.86 6.87
N LYS A 121 -2.83 -11.42 6.89
CA LYS A 121 -1.70 -12.25 6.44
C LYS A 121 -1.28 -13.24 7.49
N ASP A 122 -0.84 -14.40 7.01
CA ASP A 122 -0.36 -15.49 7.85
C ASP A 122 0.72 -14.99 8.83
N TRP A 123 1.68 -14.15 8.42
CA TRP A 123 2.73 -13.66 9.33
C TRP A 123 2.20 -12.97 10.60
N PHE A 124 1.03 -12.34 10.54
CA PHE A 124 0.38 -11.72 11.70
C PHE A 124 -0.52 -12.73 12.42
N LEU A 125 -1.34 -13.49 11.70
CA LEU A 125 -2.25 -14.49 12.28
C LEU A 125 -1.51 -15.63 13.01
N GLU A 126 -0.35 -16.04 12.51
CA GLU A 126 0.54 -17.04 13.11
C GLU A 126 1.04 -16.62 14.49
N ARG A 127 1.08 -15.30 14.78
CA ARG A 127 1.48 -14.78 16.10
C ARG A 127 0.53 -15.21 17.21
N PHE A 128 -0.70 -15.59 16.88
CA PHE A 128 -1.73 -16.02 17.82
C PHE A 128 -1.78 -17.54 18.02
N LYS A 129 -0.89 -18.31 17.39
CA LYS A 129 -0.92 -19.77 17.49
C LYS A 129 -0.30 -20.30 18.77
N ASN A 130 -0.96 -21.30 19.34
CA ASN A 130 -0.50 -22.06 20.51
C ASN A 130 -0.15 -21.20 21.73
N ILE A 131 -0.88 -20.09 21.95
CA ILE A 131 -0.67 -19.23 23.11
C ILE A 131 -1.48 -19.75 24.31
N PHE A 132 -0.89 -19.73 25.49
CA PHE A 132 -1.63 -20.04 26.73
C PHE A 132 -2.78 -19.06 26.97
N ALA A 133 -4.00 -19.58 27.12
CA ALA A 133 -5.22 -18.78 27.23
C ALA A 133 -5.55 -18.35 28.68
N GLY A 134 -4.67 -18.58 29.65
CA GLY A 134 -4.90 -18.20 31.06
C GLY A 134 -4.60 -16.73 31.39
N LYS A 135 -4.15 -15.94 30.41
CA LYS A 135 -3.92 -14.50 30.51
C LYS A 135 -4.40 -13.80 29.24
N TYR A 136 -4.58 -12.49 29.33
CA TYR A 136 -4.79 -11.67 28.15
C TYR A 136 -3.50 -11.40 27.39
N LEU A 137 -3.65 -11.24 26.09
CA LEU A 137 -2.62 -10.87 25.14
C LEU A 137 -2.35 -9.36 25.22
N ASN A 138 -1.09 -8.98 25.05
CA ASN A 138 -0.66 -7.58 24.98
C ASN A 138 -0.26 -7.23 23.56
N LEU A 139 -0.59 -6.01 23.11
CA LEU A 139 -0.04 -5.49 21.86
C LEU A 139 1.28 -4.77 22.17
N VAL A 140 2.36 -5.14 21.47
CA VAL A 140 3.69 -4.54 21.63
C VAL A 140 4.23 -4.00 20.30
N VAL A 141 5.13 -3.04 20.34
CA VAL A 141 5.54 -2.28 19.13
C VAL A 141 6.62 -3.00 18.32
N LEU A 142 7.68 -3.47 18.98
CA LEU A 142 8.89 -3.94 18.31
C LEU A 142 9.13 -5.43 18.55
N ASP A 143 9.32 -5.81 19.81
CA ASP A 143 9.76 -7.16 20.17
C ASP A 143 8.82 -7.84 21.16
N LYS A 144 8.75 -9.17 21.02
CA LYS A 144 8.04 -10.06 21.93
C LYS A 144 8.92 -10.31 23.16
N GLU A 145 8.54 -9.76 24.32
CA GLU A 145 9.25 -10.01 25.59
C GLU A 145 8.63 -11.16 26.38
N ASN A 146 7.31 -11.31 26.28
CA ASN A 146 6.53 -12.32 26.98
C ASN A 146 5.73 -13.18 25.99
N ASP A 147 5.32 -14.38 26.41
CA ASP A 147 4.57 -15.31 25.56
C ASP A 147 3.22 -14.74 25.09
N GLU A 148 2.60 -13.90 25.92
CA GLU A 148 1.35 -13.19 25.65
C GLU A 148 1.49 -11.96 24.74
N ASP A 149 2.72 -11.56 24.40
CA ASP A 149 2.93 -10.36 23.60
C ASP A 149 2.75 -10.66 22.10
N ILE A 150 1.91 -9.84 21.47
CA ILE A 150 1.63 -9.80 20.05
C ILE A 150 2.26 -8.54 19.50
N VAL A 151 3.31 -8.69 18.72
CA VAL A 151 3.92 -7.56 18.01
C VAL A 151 2.91 -7.00 17.01
N GLN A 152 2.70 -5.70 16.99
CA GLN A 152 1.75 -5.02 16.11
C GLN A 152 2.21 -5.01 14.65
N VAL A 153 1.29 -4.68 13.76
CA VAL A 153 1.62 -4.29 12.40
C VAL A 153 2.02 -2.82 12.37
N THR A 154 3.21 -2.51 11.85
CA THR A 154 3.66 -1.13 11.63
C THR A 154 2.67 -0.38 10.75
N GLY A 155 2.23 0.80 11.21
CA GLY A 155 1.25 1.62 10.50
C GLY A 155 -0.22 1.19 10.69
N ALA A 156 -0.50 0.01 11.25
CA ALA A 156 -1.86 -0.47 11.51
C ALA A 156 -2.11 -0.77 13.00
N THR A 157 -1.73 0.17 13.88
CA THR A 157 -1.80 0.04 15.34
C THR A 157 -3.22 -0.21 15.83
N VAL A 158 -4.18 0.61 15.40
CA VAL A 158 -5.59 0.50 15.84
C VAL A 158 -6.22 -0.80 15.34
N SER A 159 -5.96 -1.19 14.08
CA SER A 159 -6.45 -2.44 13.51
C SER A 159 -5.83 -3.67 14.20
N SER A 160 -4.53 -3.63 14.51
CA SER A 160 -3.86 -4.67 15.29
C SER A 160 -4.45 -4.80 16.69
N GLN A 161 -4.71 -3.66 17.34
CA GLN A 161 -5.34 -3.62 18.66
C GLN A 161 -6.77 -4.16 18.62
N ALA A 162 -7.53 -3.89 17.57
CA ALA A 162 -8.89 -4.42 17.41
C ALA A 162 -8.88 -5.95 17.39
N VAL A 163 -7.93 -6.56 16.65
CA VAL A 163 -7.78 -8.03 16.63
C VAL A 163 -7.39 -8.57 18.01
N VAL A 164 -6.37 -7.99 18.67
CA VAL A 164 -5.98 -8.41 20.03
C VAL A 164 -7.13 -8.28 21.03
N THR A 165 -7.91 -7.21 20.95
CA THR A 165 -9.08 -6.98 21.81
C THR A 165 -10.19 -7.99 21.57
N ALA A 166 -10.46 -8.30 20.30
CA ALA A 166 -11.41 -9.34 19.90
C ALA A 166 -11.00 -10.72 20.47
N VAL A 167 -9.73 -11.09 20.32
CA VAL A 167 -9.18 -12.35 20.86
C VAL A 167 -9.24 -12.38 22.39
N ASN A 168 -8.90 -11.29 23.08
CA ASN A 168 -8.98 -11.22 24.54
C ASN A 168 -10.42 -11.39 25.05
N ALA A 169 -11.42 -10.85 24.34
CA ALA A 169 -12.82 -11.11 24.69
C ALA A 169 -13.17 -12.61 24.52
N ALA A 170 -12.70 -13.25 23.45
CA ALA A 170 -12.88 -14.69 23.26
C ALA A 170 -12.18 -15.51 24.36
N VAL A 171 -10.96 -15.14 24.76
CA VAL A 171 -10.22 -15.74 25.89
C VAL A 171 -11.05 -15.62 27.18
N GLY A 172 -11.62 -14.44 27.45
CA GLY A 172 -12.44 -14.21 28.64
C GLY A 172 -13.67 -15.12 28.72
N VAL A 173 -14.39 -15.28 27.60
CA VAL A 173 -15.55 -16.19 27.54
C VAL A 173 -15.12 -17.65 27.64
N PHE A 174 -14.04 -18.04 26.97
CA PHE A 174 -13.47 -19.39 27.07
C PHE A 174 -13.13 -19.75 28.52
N GLN A 175 -12.43 -18.87 29.24
CA GLN A 175 -12.11 -19.07 30.65
C GLN A 175 -13.36 -19.19 31.54
N TYR A 176 -14.38 -18.37 31.27
CA TYR A 176 -15.64 -18.42 32.00
C TYR A 176 -16.42 -19.73 31.75
N GLN A 177 -16.57 -20.13 30.48
CA GLN A 177 -17.40 -21.27 30.07
C GLN A 177 -16.74 -22.63 30.33
N ASN A 178 -15.42 -22.73 30.19
CA ASN A 178 -14.72 -24.01 30.22
C ASN A 178 -13.93 -24.22 31.52
N ASN A 179 -13.47 -23.15 32.17
CA ASN A 179 -12.61 -23.23 33.35
C ASN A 179 -13.22 -22.58 34.60
N ASN A 180 -14.43 -22.01 34.51
CA ASN A 180 -15.11 -21.28 35.58
C ASN A 180 -14.25 -20.14 36.16
N VAL A 181 -13.47 -19.45 35.32
CA VAL A 181 -12.64 -18.31 35.71
C VAL A 181 -13.25 -17.02 35.15
N GLU A 182 -13.61 -16.11 36.04
CA GLU A 182 -14.09 -14.77 35.68
C GLU A 182 -12.90 -13.82 35.45
N MET A 183 -12.63 -13.48 34.19
CA MET A 183 -11.60 -12.53 33.82
C MET A 183 -12.13 -11.08 33.79
N ALA A 184 -11.21 -10.10 33.77
CA ALA A 184 -11.58 -8.69 33.70
C ALA A 184 -12.31 -8.34 32.39
N LYS A 185 -13.27 -7.42 32.46
CA LYS A 185 -14.06 -7.01 31.27
C LYS A 185 -13.18 -6.53 30.10
N VAL A 186 -13.60 -6.83 28.89
CA VAL A 186 -12.98 -6.38 27.63
C VAL A 186 -14.04 -5.64 26.81
N ALA A 187 -13.77 -4.39 26.46
CA ALA A 187 -14.69 -3.59 25.65
C ALA A 187 -14.78 -4.12 24.20
N ASP A 188 -15.86 -3.77 23.51
CA ASP A 188 -16.10 -4.08 22.10
C ASP A 188 -15.52 -3.03 21.14
N VAL A 189 -14.80 -2.03 21.64
CA VAL A 189 -14.21 -0.95 20.86
C VAL A 189 -12.79 -0.66 21.34
N VAL A 190 -11.89 -0.38 20.39
CA VAL A 190 -10.54 0.10 20.71
C VAL A 190 -10.64 1.48 21.38
N PRO A 191 -9.95 1.74 22.51
CA PRO A 191 -10.07 3.01 23.24
C PRO A 191 -9.86 4.24 22.35
N GLN A 192 -10.78 5.22 22.39
CA GLN A 192 -10.72 6.43 21.55
C GLN A 192 -9.43 7.25 21.72
N GLU A 193 -8.76 7.11 22.86
CA GLU A 193 -7.44 7.69 23.14
C GLU A 193 -6.37 7.20 22.14
N MET A 194 -6.50 5.97 21.62
CA MET A 194 -5.62 5.42 20.59
C MET A 194 -5.91 6.03 19.20
N TRP A 195 -7.15 6.46 18.95
CA TRP A 195 -7.58 7.05 17.68
C TRP A 195 -7.18 8.52 17.56
N GLN A 196 -7.25 9.27 18.67
CA GLN A 196 -6.81 10.67 18.71
C GLN A 196 -5.29 10.80 18.54
N LYS A 197 -4.52 9.74 18.86
CA LYS A 197 -3.08 9.70 18.64
C LYS A 197 -2.72 9.73 17.15
N ASP A 198 -3.38 9.01 16.25
CA ASP A 198 -2.93 8.96 14.83
C ASP A 198 -3.29 10.20 13.99
N ILE A 199 -4.31 10.98 14.35
CA ILE A 199 -4.63 12.24 13.64
C ILE A 199 -3.73 13.39 14.10
N ASN A 200 -3.37 13.40 15.38
CA ASN A 200 -2.59 14.46 16.01
C ASN A 200 -1.12 14.06 16.28
N SER A 201 -0.65 12.94 15.75
CA SER A 201 0.76 12.57 15.79
C SER A 201 1.21 11.91 14.50
N PHE A 202 2.51 11.90 14.28
CA PHE A 202 3.17 11.23 13.17
C PHE A 202 4.38 10.46 13.68
N LEU A 203 4.83 9.48 12.90
CA LEU A 203 6.01 8.69 13.19
C LEU A 203 7.19 9.16 12.34
N ILE A 204 8.38 9.16 12.93
CA ILE A 204 9.65 9.26 12.22
C ILE A 204 10.39 7.96 12.48
N ASN A 205 10.71 7.19 11.44
CA ASN A 205 11.37 5.88 11.54
C ASN A 205 12.77 5.92 10.94
N TRP A 206 13.69 5.22 11.58
CA TRP A 206 14.99 4.86 11.05
C TRP A 206 15.23 3.36 11.30
N GLU A 207 16.34 2.83 10.79
CA GLU A 207 16.62 1.39 10.75
C GLU A 207 16.54 0.69 12.13
N GLU A 208 16.91 1.38 13.20
CA GLU A 208 17.02 0.82 14.56
C GLU A 208 16.02 1.44 15.55
N GLY A 209 15.07 2.26 15.09
CA GLY A 209 14.18 2.96 16.01
C GLY A 209 13.13 3.83 15.34
N SER A 210 12.27 4.40 16.19
CA SER A 210 11.27 5.36 15.77
C SER A 210 10.96 6.33 16.90
N VAL A 211 10.53 7.53 16.54
CA VAL A 211 9.94 8.49 17.48
C VAL A 211 8.57 8.88 16.98
N ARG A 212 7.60 8.98 17.90
CA ARG A 212 6.27 9.49 17.62
C ARG A 212 6.16 10.88 18.21
N ILE A 213 5.75 11.84 17.39
CA ILE A 213 5.65 13.25 17.79
C ILE A 213 4.21 13.71 17.59
N ASP A 214 3.62 14.30 18.62
CA ASP A 214 2.27 14.88 18.56
C ASP A 214 2.24 16.40 18.34
N THR A 215 1.04 16.94 18.12
CA THR A 215 0.81 18.37 17.85
C THR A 215 1.21 19.32 18.99
N ASP A 216 1.38 18.82 20.21
CA ASP A 216 1.83 19.62 21.35
C ASP A 216 3.32 19.46 21.59
N GLU A 217 3.86 18.26 21.41
CA GLU A 217 5.28 17.97 21.47
C GLU A 217 6.07 18.70 20.37
N ILE A 218 5.55 18.76 19.14
CA ILE A 218 6.23 19.43 18.02
C ILE A 218 6.55 20.92 18.30
N LYS A 219 5.73 21.57 19.15
CA LYS A 219 5.90 22.98 19.55
C LYS A 219 7.02 23.19 20.57
N GLN A 220 7.51 22.12 21.20
CA GLN A 220 8.57 22.16 22.21
C GLN A 220 9.97 22.05 21.61
N TYR A 221 10.08 21.71 20.32
CA TYR A 221 11.34 21.77 19.59
C TYR A 221 11.73 23.22 19.28
N GLU A 222 12.98 23.42 18.88
CA GLU A 222 13.43 24.73 18.40
C GLU A 222 12.67 25.10 17.12
N GLN A 223 11.91 26.19 17.18
CA GLN A 223 11.02 26.60 16.11
C GLN A 223 11.76 27.47 15.11
N LEU A 224 11.59 27.19 13.82
CA LEU A 224 11.94 28.08 12.73
C LEU A 224 10.70 28.86 12.31
N GLU A 225 10.88 30.15 12.06
CA GLU A 225 9.87 31.03 11.45
C GLU A 225 10.51 31.66 10.21
N MET A 226 9.95 31.40 9.03
CA MET A 226 10.50 31.93 7.78
C MET A 226 9.45 32.07 6.69
N ASP A 227 9.70 33.02 5.79
CA ASP A 227 8.96 33.13 4.53
C ASP A 227 9.49 32.08 3.55
N VAL A 228 8.58 31.33 2.95
CA VAL A 228 8.88 30.24 2.03
C VAL A 228 8.02 30.34 0.77
N THR A 229 8.60 29.92 -0.36
CA THR A 229 7.94 29.95 -1.66
C THR A 229 7.72 28.52 -2.16
N LEU A 230 6.47 28.17 -2.43
CA LEU A 230 6.06 26.94 -3.12
C LEU A 230 5.99 27.20 -4.62
N ILE A 231 6.61 26.34 -5.42
CA ILE A 231 6.49 26.38 -6.88
C ILE A 231 5.31 25.50 -7.29
N ASN A 232 4.26 26.10 -7.85
CA ASN A 232 3.11 25.34 -8.33
C ASN A 232 3.47 24.61 -9.62
N THR A 233 2.76 23.51 -9.92
CA THR A 233 2.95 22.75 -11.17
C THR A 233 2.64 23.58 -12.43
N THR A 234 1.94 24.70 -12.30
CA THR A 234 1.69 25.69 -13.36
C THR A 234 2.87 26.65 -13.59
N GLY A 235 3.94 26.56 -12.81
CA GLY A 235 5.07 27.48 -12.82
C GLY A 235 4.82 28.80 -12.09
N THR A 236 3.64 28.97 -11.48
CA THR A 236 3.36 30.12 -10.59
C THR A 236 3.94 29.88 -9.21
N GLU A 237 4.25 30.94 -8.48
CA GLU A 237 4.79 30.87 -7.12
C GLU A 237 3.71 31.22 -6.09
N THR A 238 3.73 30.53 -4.95
CA THR A 238 2.88 30.81 -3.79
C THR A 238 3.75 31.03 -2.57
N ASP A 239 3.82 32.28 -2.11
CA ASP A 239 4.53 32.65 -0.89
C ASP A 239 3.65 32.42 0.34
N MET A 240 4.28 31.98 1.43
CA MET A 240 3.63 31.82 2.73
C MET A 240 4.64 31.99 3.87
N HIS A 241 4.17 32.45 5.03
CA HIS A 241 4.98 32.52 6.24
C HIS A 241 4.75 31.26 7.08
N VAL A 242 5.77 30.44 7.31
CA VAL A 242 5.62 29.15 8.01
C VAL A 242 6.33 29.14 9.35
N LYS A 243 5.78 28.34 10.27
CA LYS A 243 6.36 28.08 11.58
C LYS A 243 6.33 26.59 11.93
N GLY A 244 7.49 26.09 12.36
CA GLY A 244 7.70 24.70 12.75
C GLY A 244 9.20 24.40 12.93
N PRO A 245 9.58 23.31 13.60
CA PRO A 245 10.98 22.91 13.69
C PRO A 245 11.50 22.36 12.35
N ALA A 246 12.80 22.49 12.09
CA ALA A 246 13.46 21.70 11.05
C ALA A 246 13.52 20.24 11.48
N LEU A 247 13.25 19.32 10.55
CA LEU A 247 13.37 17.88 10.74
C LEU A 247 14.77 17.49 11.26
N ARG A 248 15.82 18.15 10.76
CA ARG A 248 17.20 17.95 11.22
C ARG A 248 17.35 18.17 12.73
N HIS A 249 16.83 19.28 13.26
CA HIS A 249 16.91 19.57 14.70
C HIS A 249 16.04 18.62 15.54
N VAL A 250 14.93 18.13 14.98
CA VAL A 250 14.12 17.08 15.64
C VAL A 250 14.94 15.79 15.77
N LEU A 251 15.57 15.36 14.68
CA LEU A 251 16.40 14.15 14.64
C LEU A 251 17.66 14.25 15.51
N GLU A 252 18.29 15.42 15.59
CA GLU A 252 19.46 15.65 16.45
C GLU A 252 19.16 15.41 17.93
N LYS A 253 17.93 15.67 18.40
CA LYS A 253 17.53 15.35 19.78
C LYS A 253 17.48 13.85 20.05
N GLU A 254 17.19 13.06 19.02
CA GLU A 254 17.22 11.59 19.07
C GLU A 254 18.64 11.02 18.81
N GLY A 255 19.65 11.89 18.66
CA GLY A 255 21.02 11.49 18.34
C GLY A 255 21.22 11.06 16.89
N ILE A 256 20.29 11.41 15.98
CA ILE A 256 20.32 11.02 14.58
C ILE A 256 20.86 12.18 13.72
N ASN A 257 21.88 11.90 12.92
CA ASN A 257 22.47 12.86 11.99
C ASN A 257 21.88 12.67 10.58
N LEU A 258 20.98 13.57 10.16
CA LEU A 258 20.31 13.48 8.86
C LEU A 258 21.29 13.46 7.65
N SER A 259 22.51 13.99 7.78
CA SER A 259 23.50 13.99 6.67
C SER A 259 24.06 12.61 6.32
N GLU A 260 23.87 11.63 7.21
CA GLU A 260 24.27 10.23 7.00
C GLU A 260 23.28 9.43 6.15
N TYR A 261 22.15 10.04 5.79
CA TYR A 261 21.07 9.40 5.05
C TYR A 261 21.07 9.82 3.57
N GLU A 262 20.69 8.91 2.69
CA GLU A 262 20.58 9.12 1.24
C GLU A 262 19.23 9.73 0.83
N GLY A 263 18.25 9.69 1.72
CA GLY A 263 16.98 10.39 1.53
C GLY A 263 15.97 10.13 2.64
N ILE A 264 14.82 10.78 2.53
CA ILE A 264 13.66 10.55 3.41
C ILE A 264 12.39 10.35 2.59
N GLY A 265 11.57 9.40 3.00
CA GLY A 265 10.23 9.17 2.47
C GLY A 265 9.20 9.83 3.37
N ILE A 266 8.31 10.65 2.82
CA ILE A 266 7.26 11.29 3.59
C ILE A 266 5.91 10.81 3.07
N THR A 267 5.11 10.29 3.99
CA THR A 267 3.77 9.76 3.71
C THR A 267 2.72 10.63 4.40
N GLY A 268 1.72 11.04 3.65
CA GLY A 268 0.49 11.64 4.18
C GLY A 268 -0.54 10.58 4.54
N ARG A 269 -1.45 10.87 5.47
CA ARG A 269 -2.58 9.98 5.81
C ARG A 269 -3.51 9.66 4.64
N ASP A 270 -3.46 10.43 3.56
CA ASP A 270 -4.20 10.16 2.33
C ASP A 270 -3.46 9.24 1.36
N GLY A 271 -2.36 8.63 1.79
CA GLY A 271 -1.55 7.71 0.99
C GLY A 271 -0.61 8.41 0.01
N TYR A 272 -0.55 9.75 0.03
CA TYR A 272 0.42 10.48 -0.77
C TYR A 272 1.84 10.22 -0.26
N TYR A 273 2.72 9.76 -1.14
CA TYR A 273 4.13 9.55 -0.85
C TYR A 273 5.01 10.48 -1.69
N THR A 274 6.10 10.96 -1.09
CA THR A 274 7.19 11.60 -1.80
C THR A 274 8.54 11.21 -1.19
N LEU A 275 9.54 11.06 -2.05
CA LEU A 275 10.93 10.86 -1.65
C LEU A 275 11.69 12.18 -1.82
N ILE A 276 12.33 12.64 -0.75
CA ILE A 276 13.30 13.74 -0.79
C ILE A 276 14.69 13.12 -0.73
N ASP A 277 15.44 13.26 -1.82
CA ASP A 277 16.80 12.75 -1.96
C ASP A 277 17.82 13.61 -1.19
N LYS A 278 19.03 13.05 -1.02
CA LYS A 278 20.16 13.71 -0.36
C LYS A 278 20.51 15.07 -0.95
N GLU A 279 20.39 15.23 -2.27
CA GLU A 279 20.70 16.51 -2.93
C GLU A 279 19.78 17.62 -2.42
N LYS A 280 18.47 17.37 -2.35
CA LYS A 280 17.49 18.33 -1.80
C LYS A 280 17.68 18.55 -0.30
N LEU A 281 17.95 17.49 0.46
CA LEU A 281 18.22 17.59 1.91
C LEU A 281 19.48 18.40 2.25
N ASN A 282 20.42 18.51 1.32
CA ASN A 282 21.62 19.34 1.48
C ASN A 282 21.38 20.81 1.09
N LEU A 283 20.38 21.07 0.24
CA LEU A 283 20.08 22.42 -0.25
C LEU A 283 19.17 23.20 0.70
N ASN A 284 18.13 22.55 1.23
CA ASN A 284 17.11 23.18 2.06
C ASN A 284 16.75 22.31 3.26
N ASP A 285 16.36 22.97 4.36
CA ASP A 285 15.77 22.28 5.50
C ASP A 285 14.32 21.85 5.20
N VAL A 286 13.98 20.66 5.66
CA VAL A 286 12.61 20.14 5.67
C VAL A 286 11.94 20.64 6.94
N ILE A 287 10.93 21.49 6.82
CA ILE A 287 10.25 22.13 7.96
C ILE A 287 8.96 21.37 8.28
N LEU A 288 8.79 20.98 9.54
CA LEU A 288 7.61 20.32 10.07
C LEU A 288 6.60 21.37 10.55
N VAL A 289 5.81 21.90 9.63
CA VAL A 289 4.99 23.09 9.84
C VAL A 289 3.69 22.75 10.56
N TRP A 290 3.43 23.43 11.67
CA TRP A 290 2.16 23.40 12.40
C TRP A 290 1.41 24.75 12.36
N GLU A 291 2.03 25.81 11.83
CA GLU A 291 1.41 27.12 11.64
C GLU A 291 1.82 27.74 10.29
N VAL A 292 0.83 28.29 9.56
CA VAL A 292 1.00 28.98 8.28
C VAL A 292 0.29 30.33 8.37
N ASP A 293 0.94 31.40 7.95
CA ASP A 293 0.46 32.78 7.98
C ASP A 293 -0.13 33.18 9.35
N ARG A 294 0.59 32.80 10.41
CA ARG A 294 0.23 33.03 11.83
C ARG A 294 -1.08 32.39 12.26
N LYS A 295 -1.51 31.34 11.54
CA LYS A 295 -2.67 30.51 11.88
C LYS A 295 -2.23 29.07 11.98
N ILE A 296 -2.67 28.40 13.05
CA ILE A 296 -2.50 26.95 13.17
C ILE A 296 -3.10 26.29 11.92
N ILE A 297 -2.39 25.30 11.39
CA ILE A 297 -2.87 24.52 10.24
C ILE A 297 -4.27 23.94 10.52
N LYS A 298 -5.03 23.73 9.46
CA LYS A 298 -6.39 23.21 9.58
C LYS A 298 -6.38 21.79 10.16
N ASP A 299 -7.49 21.41 10.79
CA ASP A 299 -7.63 20.06 11.38
C ASP A 299 -7.45 18.94 10.35
N ASP A 300 -7.86 19.17 9.11
CA ASP A 300 -7.69 18.25 8.00
C ASP A 300 -6.26 18.25 7.42
N GLU A 301 -5.33 19.07 7.92
CA GLU A 301 -3.91 19.08 7.55
C GLU A 301 -2.98 18.62 8.69
N LYS A 302 -3.51 18.45 9.91
CA LYS A 302 -2.79 17.93 11.09
C LYS A 302 -2.15 16.56 10.83
N PRO A 303 -1.14 16.12 11.60
CA PRO A 303 -0.51 16.83 12.71
C PRO A 303 0.41 17.96 12.25
N VAL A 304 1.06 17.79 11.10
CA VAL A 304 1.93 18.76 10.46
C VAL A 304 1.81 18.67 8.94
N ARG A 305 2.26 19.72 8.25
CA ARG A 305 2.58 19.69 6.83
C ARG A 305 4.06 19.97 6.61
N ILE A 306 4.58 19.54 5.48
CA ILE A 306 5.95 19.81 5.07
C ILE A 306 6.02 21.14 4.33
N ALA A 307 7.05 21.92 4.64
CA ALA A 307 7.55 22.95 3.76
C ALA A 307 8.99 22.61 3.36
N LEU A 308 9.23 22.55 2.05
CA LEU A 308 10.54 22.45 1.44
C LEU A 308 10.70 23.68 0.52
N PRO A 309 11.38 24.74 0.97
CA PRO A 309 11.46 26.01 0.24
C PRO A 309 11.96 25.86 -1.19
N MET A 310 11.41 26.65 -2.12
CA MET A 310 11.78 26.68 -3.55
C MET A 310 11.61 25.36 -4.31
N GLU A 311 10.81 24.44 -3.77
CA GLU A 311 10.51 23.16 -4.40
C GLU A 311 9.06 23.08 -4.90
N LEU A 312 8.84 22.16 -5.84
CA LEU A 312 7.52 21.91 -6.41
C LEU A 312 6.53 21.42 -5.35
N GLY A 313 5.25 21.77 -5.53
CA GLY A 313 4.14 21.37 -4.64
C GLY A 313 4.10 19.89 -4.20
N PRO A 314 4.49 18.89 -5.02
CA PRO A 314 4.65 17.49 -4.59
C PRO A 314 5.51 17.25 -3.35
N TYR A 315 6.49 18.10 -3.06
CA TYR A 315 7.34 17.97 -1.87
C TYR A 315 6.72 18.55 -0.60
N TRP A 316 5.56 19.21 -0.71
CA TRP A 316 4.87 19.92 0.38
C TRP A 316 3.72 19.07 0.94
N VAL A 317 4.05 17.86 1.40
CA VAL A 317 3.09 16.86 1.89
C VAL A 317 2.29 17.39 3.07
N LYS A 318 0.98 17.12 3.07
CA LYS A 318 0.07 17.47 4.16
C LYS A 318 -0.33 16.22 4.93
N MET A 319 -0.90 16.39 6.12
CA MET A 319 -1.40 15.29 6.93
C MET A 319 -0.32 14.22 7.19
N VAL A 320 0.91 14.66 7.45
CA VAL A 320 2.06 13.75 7.55
C VAL A 320 1.73 12.67 8.58
N SER A 321 1.75 11.41 8.16
CA SER A 321 1.56 10.24 9.01
C SER A 321 2.90 9.62 9.38
N ASN A 322 3.84 9.62 8.43
CA ASN A 322 5.09 8.90 8.55
C ASN A 322 6.24 9.59 7.81
N ILE A 323 7.43 9.55 8.39
CA ILE A 323 8.69 9.97 7.77
C ILE A 323 9.69 8.83 7.93
N ASP A 324 10.09 8.19 6.84
CA ASP A 324 11.05 7.09 6.83
C ASP A 324 12.42 7.57 6.38
N LEU A 325 13.46 7.31 7.18
CA LEU A 325 14.83 7.68 6.86
C LEU A 325 15.55 6.52 6.17
N TYR A 326 16.16 6.78 5.01
CA TYR A 326 16.87 5.78 4.21
C TYR A 326 18.38 6.01 4.27
N LYS A 327 19.11 5.17 5.03
CA LYS A 327 20.59 5.21 5.06
C LYS A 327 21.18 4.86 3.70
N GLU A 328 20.52 3.96 3.00
CA GLU A 328 20.87 3.56 1.64
C GLU A 328 19.59 3.56 0.81
N ILE A 329 19.71 4.01 -0.44
CA ILE A 329 18.67 3.89 -1.44
C ILE A 329 19.23 3.01 -2.53
N SER A 330 18.54 1.90 -2.82
CA SER A 330 18.97 0.96 -3.85
C SER A 330 19.22 1.69 -5.17
N PRO A 331 20.46 1.70 -5.66
CA PRO A 331 20.80 2.46 -6.85
C PRO A 331 20.05 1.89 -8.05
N LYS A 332 19.57 2.77 -8.92
CA LYS A 332 19.03 2.35 -10.21
C LYS A 332 20.18 1.97 -11.13
N ASP A 333 20.28 0.69 -11.41
CA ASP A 333 21.23 0.12 -12.36
C ASP A 333 20.45 -0.73 -13.35
N ILE A 334 19.75 -0.05 -14.26
CA ILE A 334 18.82 -0.68 -15.19
C ILE A 334 19.58 -1.58 -16.16
N ASP A 335 19.24 -2.86 -16.15
CA ASP A 335 19.76 -3.89 -17.04
C ASP A 335 18.80 -4.14 -18.21
N LYS A 336 17.49 -3.91 -18.04
CA LYS A 336 16.48 -4.18 -19.08
C LYS A 336 15.57 -2.98 -19.29
N VAL A 337 15.37 -2.58 -20.55
CA VAL A 337 14.37 -1.58 -20.96
C VAL A 337 13.33 -2.26 -21.83
N HIS A 338 12.11 -2.39 -21.33
CA HIS A 338 10.99 -3.07 -21.98
C HIS A 338 10.06 -2.10 -22.72
N ILE A 339 9.46 -2.57 -23.80
CA ILE A 339 8.37 -1.88 -24.49
C ILE A 339 7.05 -2.21 -23.79
N PHE A 340 6.29 -1.19 -23.38
CA PHE A 340 5.07 -1.41 -22.58
C PHE A 340 4.04 -2.34 -23.25
N ASN A 341 3.73 -2.12 -24.54
CA ASN A 341 2.71 -2.92 -25.22
C ASN A 341 3.11 -4.39 -25.31
N ALA A 342 4.35 -4.68 -25.74
CA ALA A 342 4.89 -6.03 -25.79
C ALA A 342 4.93 -6.70 -24.39
N LEU A 343 5.26 -5.94 -23.35
CA LEU A 343 5.32 -6.47 -21.98
C LEU A 343 3.94 -6.80 -21.39
N THR A 344 2.88 -6.17 -21.88
CA THR A 344 1.54 -6.20 -21.27
C THR A 344 0.46 -6.87 -22.13
N GLU A 345 0.81 -7.41 -23.30
CA GLU A 345 -0.13 -8.03 -24.25
C GLU A 345 -0.99 -9.16 -23.64
N ASP A 346 -0.38 -9.98 -22.79
CA ASP A 346 -1.00 -11.10 -22.06
C ASP A 346 -1.68 -10.69 -20.74
N ILE A 347 -1.66 -9.39 -20.38
CA ILE A 347 -2.26 -8.89 -19.16
C ILE A 347 -3.68 -8.40 -19.45
N GLU A 348 -4.67 -9.12 -18.94
CA GLU A 348 -6.07 -8.69 -19.02
C GLU A 348 -6.25 -7.30 -18.39
N PRO A 349 -6.72 -6.30 -19.17
CA PRO A 349 -6.86 -4.94 -18.70
C PRO A 349 -7.99 -4.79 -17.69
N TYR A 350 -7.78 -3.91 -16.71
CA TYR A 350 -8.83 -3.42 -15.84
C TYR A 350 -9.40 -2.11 -16.40
N TYR A 351 -10.71 -2.01 -16.49
CA TYR A 351 -11.37 -0.77 -16.92
C TYR A 351 -11.75 0.06 -15.71
N TYR A 352 -10.94 1.07 -15.42
CA TYR A 352 -11.13 1.95 -14.28
C TYR A 352 -11.96 3.17 -14.68
N GLU A 353 -12.98 3.50 -13.87
CA GLU A 353 -13.76 4.72 -14.06
C GLU A 353 -13.10 5.90 -13.35
N TYR A 354 -12.57 6.84 -14.12
CA TYR A 354 -11.92 8.05 -13.63
C TYR A 354 -12.62 9.28 -14.22
N TYR A 355 -13.24 10.09 -13.36
CA TYR A 355 -13.95 11.32 -13.75
C TYR A 355 -14.96 11.14 -14.91
N GLY A 356 -15.70 10.02 -14.91
CA GLY A 356 -16.73 9.73 -15.90
C GLY A 356 -16.21 9.15 -17.23
N SER A 357 -14.89 8.93 -17.37
CA SER A 357 -14.32 8.11 -18.43
C SER A 357 -13.97 6.73 -17.90
N LYS A 358 -14.22 5.69 -18.69
CA LYS A 358 -13.87 4.31 -18.37
C LYS A 358 -12.75 3.86 -19.30
N ASP A 359 -11.52 3.92 -18.80
CA ASP A 359 -10.32 3.80 -19.62
C ASP A 359 -9.55 2.50 -19.33
N LYS A 360 -8.94 1.93 -20.37
CA LYS A 360 -8.11 0.72 -20.27
C LYS A 360 -6.90 0.99 -19.37
N SER A 361 -6.70 0.13 -18.37
CA SER A 361 -5.65 0.28 -17.37
C SER A 361 -5.00 -1.07 -17.04
N ILE A 362 -3.69 -1.09 -16.87
CA ILE A 362 -2.91 -2.29 -16.55
C ILE A 362 -2.42 -2.21 -15.10
N GLU A 363 -2.66 -3.25 -14.31
CA GLU A 363 -2.21 -3.31 -12.92
C GLU A 363 -0.68 -3.45 -12.85
N VAL A 364 0.00 -2.50 -12.20
CA VAL A 364 1.46 -2.48 -12.06
C VAL A 364 1.97 -3.73 -11.35
N GLY A 365 1.24 -4.21 -10.34
CA GLY A 365 1.54 -5.47 -9.65
C GLY A 365 1.59 -6.71 -10.54
N LYS A 366 0.93 -6.72 -11.70
CA LYS A 366 1.05 -7.81 -12.68
C LYS A 366 2.29 -7.66 -13.55
N ILE A 367 2.66 -6.42 -13.89
CA ILE A 367 3.89 -6.10 -14.62
C ILE A 367 5.12 -6.48 -13.77
N LEU A 368 5.14 -6.07 -12.50
CA LEU A 368 6.27 -6.32 -11.60
C LEU A 368 6.58 -7.82 -11.40
N ARG A 369 5.57 -8.70 -11.50
CA ARG A 369 5.78 -10.17 -11.41
C ARG A 369 6.55 -10.74 -12.60
N LYS A 370 6.73 -9.98 -13.68
CA LYS A 370 7.51 -10.38 -14.85
C LYS A 370 8.99 -10.02 -14.74
N PHE A 371 9.36 -9.19 -13.76
CA PHE A 371 10.75 -8.81 -13.55
C PHE A 371 11.46 -9.82 -12.65
N ASP A 372 12.72 -10.11 -12.96
CA ASP A 372 13.53 -11.07 -12.21
C ASP A 372 13.89 -10.52 -10.82
N ILE A 373 14.11 -9.21 -10.73
CA ILE A 373 14.53 -8.53 -9.50
C ILE A 373 13.64 -7.31 -9.28
N VAL A 374 12.89 -7.35 -8.18
CA VAL A 374 12.11 -6.21 -7.69
C VAL A 374 12.44 -6.04 -6.21
N ASP A 375 13.23 -5.01 -5.89
CA ASP A 375 13.53 -4.67 -4.51
C ASP A 375 12.26 -4.12 -3.83
N GLU A 376 11.74 -4.82 -2.82
CA GLU A 376 10.55 -4.41 -2.08
C GLU A 376 10.73 -3.09 -1.34
N LYS A 377 11.97 -2.77 -0.96
CA LYS A 377 12.35 -1.49 -0.33
C LYS A 377 12.79 -0.44 -1.36
N GLY A 378 12.81 -0.80 -2.65
CA GLY A 378 13.19 0.08 -3.73
C GLY A 378 12.07 1.04 -4.15
N PHE A 379 12.38 1.84 -5.17
CA PHE A 379 11.46 2.85 -5.71
C PHE A 379 10.99 2.52 -7.12
N PHE A 380 9.69 2.69 -7.32
CA PHE A 380 9.04 2.79 -8.62
C PHE A 380 9.07 4.25 -9.07
N THR A 381 9.87 4.54 -10.09
CA THR A 381 10.11 5.91 -10.55
C THR A 381 9.43 6.12 -11.88
N MET A 382 8.67 7.20 -12.00
CA MET A 382 7.94 7.58 -13.20
C MET A 382 8.52 8.86 -13.78
N GLY A 383 8.70 8.90 -15.09
CA GLY A 383 9.06 10.10 -15.84
C GLY A 383 7.93 10.54 -16.77
N ALA A 384 7.79 11.84 -16.99
CA ALA A 384 6.77 12.44 -17.86
C ALA A 384 7.37 13.41 -18.88
N VAL A 385 6.57 13.74 -19.91
CA VAL A 385 6.97 14.65 -21.00
C VAL A 385 7.27 16.07 -20.50
N ASP A 386 6.63 16.51 -19.42
CA ASP A 386 6.86 17.82 -18.79
C ASP A 386 8.13 17.88 -17.92
N GLY A 387 8.91 16.79 -17.88
CA GLY A 387 10.12 16.68 -17.06
C GLY A 387 9.86 16.26 -15.62
N LEU A 388 8.60 16.06 -15.21
CA LEU A 388 8.30 15.55 -13.88
C LEU A 388 8.88 14.14 -13.71
N SER A 389 9.68 13.98 -12.66
CA SER A 389 10.09 12.68 -12.15
C SER A 389 9.48 12.48 -10.76
N LYS A 390 8.83 11.34 -10.54
CA LYS A 390 8.20 11.02 -9.26
C LYS A 390 8.55 9.62 -8.82
N ASN A 391 8.90 9.48 -7.55
CA ASN A 391 9.14 8.19 -6.91
C ASN A 391 7.92 7.76 -6.09
N GLU A 392 7.60 6.49 -6.17
CA GLU A 392 6.67 5.78 -5.30
C GLU A 392 7.41 4.59 -4.68
N THR A 393 7.05 4.17 -3.48
CA THR A 393 7.60 2.93 -2.92
C THR A 393 7.11 1.72 -3.72
N VAL A 394 7.96 0.71 -3.93
CA VAL A 394 7.55 -0.52 -4.61
C VAL A 394 6.38 -1.21 -3.90
N SER A 395 6.37 -1.22 -2.57
CA SER A 395 5.26 -1.77 -1.77
C SER A 395 3.90 -1.18 -2.14
N LEU A 396 3.81 0.15 -2.30
CA LEU A 396 2.59 0.88 -2.66
C LEU A 396 2.08 0.50 -4.05
N VAL A 397 2.96 0.35 -5.04
CA VAL A 397 2.53 0.13 -6.44
C VAL A 397 2.21 -1.33 -6.77
N ARG A 398 2.43 -2.26 -5.83
CA ARG A 398 2.20 -3.70 -6.06
C ARG A 398 0.74 -4.10 -6.10
N GLN A 399 -0.16 -3.31 -5.51
CA GLN A 399 -1.57 -3.65 -5.44
C GLN A 399 -2.44 -2.45 -5.72
N ARG A 400 -3.48 -2.65 -6.54
CA ARG A 400 -4.49 -1.63 -6.85
C ARG A 400 -3.89 -0.32 -7.39
N TYR A 401 -2.71 -0.41 -7.99
CA TYR A 401 -2.04 0.67 -8.69
C TYR A 401 -1.98 0.29 -10.16
N PHE A 402 -2.42 1.19 -11.02
CA PHE A 402 -2.59 0.89 -12.43
C PHE A 402 -1.95 1.97 -13.29
N ILE A 403 -1.52 1.59 -14.48
CA ILE A 403 -1.22 2.52 -15.56
C ILE A 403 -2.40 2.53 -16.52
N LYS A 404 -3.07 3.66 -16.60
CA LYS A 404 -4.04 3.99 -17.62
C LYS A 404 -3.33 4.21 -18.94
N VAL A 405 -3.78 3.59 -20.02
CA VAL A 405 -3.13 3.64 -21.35
C VAL A 405 -3.98 4.30 -22.43
N GLU A 406 -5.23 4.63 -22.14
CA GLU A 406 -6.17 5.28 -23.06
C GLU A 406 -6.80 6.53 -22.45
N GLY A 407 -7.39 7.36 -23.30
CA GLY A 407 -8.11 8.58 -22.91
C GLY A 407 -7.17 9.73 -22.53
N GLU A 408 -7.75 10.80 -21.98
CA GLU A 408 -7.00 12.03 -21.68
C GLU A 408 -5.84 11.78 -20.70
N ASN A 409 -4.70 12.42 -20.96
CA ASN A 409 -3.47 12.39 -20.16
C ASN A 409 -2.74 11.04 -20.11
N ALA A 410 -3.21 10.00 -20.82
CA ALA A 410 -2.53 8.71 -20.87
C ALA A 410 -1.17 8.80 -21.61
N PRO A 411 -0.17 7.99 -21.22
CA PRO A 411 -0.18 7.06 -20.09
C PRO A 411 -0.11 7.78 -18.74
N MET A 412 -0.83 7.28 -17.75
CA MET A 412 -0.97 7.93 -16.44
C MET A 412 -1.17 6.91 -15.33
N ASN A 413 -0.49 7.08 -14.19
CA ASN A 413 -0.75 6.27 -13.00
C ASN A 413 -2.11 6.60 -12.39
N ILE A 414 -2.85 5.59 -11.94
CA ILE A 414 -4.11 5.74 -11.22
C ILE A 414 -4.18 4.72 -10.08
N SER A 415 -4.89 5.09 -9.00
CA SER A 415 -5.20 4.22 -7.89
C SER A 415 -6.55 4.64 -7.28
N PRO A 416 -7.33 3.71 -6.72
CA PRO A 416 -8.57 4.00 -5.98
C PRO A 416 -8.42 5.09 -4.91
N ASN A 417 -7.23 5.20 -4.31
CA ASN A 417 -6.95 6.13 -3.22
C ASN A 417 -6.45 7.50 -3.73
N PHE A 418 -6.24 7.67 -5.04
CA PHE A 418 -5.71 8.91 -5.58
C PHE A 418 -6.76 10.03 -5.63
N LYS A 419 -6.35 11.19 -5.12
CA LYS A 419 -7.01 12.47 -5.36
C LYS A 419 -6.49 13.10 -6.65
N LEU A 420 -7.27 14.04 -7.20
CA LEU A 420 -6.87 14.83 -8.36
C LEU A 420 -5.51 15.49 -8.12
N GLY A 421 -4.58 15.31 -9.07
CA GLY A 421 -3.24 15.91 -9.02
C GLY A 421 -2.17 15.00 -8.43
N MET A 422 -2.52 13.80 -7.93
CA MET A 422 -1.54 12.80 -7.50
C MET A 422 -0.89 12.04 -8.67
N ASN A 423 -1.43 12.23 -9.88
CA ASN A 423 -1.05 11.51 -11.09
C ASN A 423 0.12 12.17 -11.83
N VAL A 424 1.04 11.34 -12.31
CA VAL A 424 2.02 11.62 -13.34
C VAL A 424 1.35 11.38 -14.69
N LYS A 425 1.18 12.44 -15.47
CA LYS A 425 0.47 12.46 -16.75
C LYS A 425 1.45 12.37 -17.91
N ASN A 426 1.01 11.85 -19.05
CA ASN A 426 1.83 11.71 -20.26
C ASN A 426 3.19 11.06 -19.92
N MET A 427 3.14 9.92 -19.24
CA MET A 427 4.35 9.21 -18.80
C MET A 427 5.18 8.77 -20.01
N THR A 428 6.48 9.04 -19.97
CA THR A 428 7.45 8.57 -20.99
C THR A 428 7.99 7.19 -20.63
N HIS A 429 8.16 6.93 -19.33
CA HIS A 429 8.65 5.65 -18.81
C HIS A 429 8.32 5.49 -17.32
N PHE A 430 8.48 4.27 -16.82
CA PHE A 430 8.68 4.01 -15.40
C PHE A 430 9.81 3.00 -15.19
N SER A 431 10.40 2.94 -13.99
CA SER A 431 11.50 2.04 -13.68
C SER A 431 11.52 1.57 -12.24
N THR A 432 12.11 0.40 -12.02
CA THR A 432 12.46 -0.17 -10.71
C THR A 432 13.98 -0.11 -10.53
N THR A 433 14.60 -1.13 -9.94
CA THR A 433 16.05 -1.21 -9.70
C THR A 433 16.80 -1.70 -10.94
N LYS A 434 16.28 -2.74 -11.60
CA LYS A 434 16.91 -3.42 -12.73
C LYS A 434 16.14 -3.31 -14.04
N ASP A 435 14.87 -2.97 -13.98
CA ASP A 435 13.99 -2.92 -15.14
C ASP A 435 13.37 -1.53 -15.30
N ALA A 436 13.32 -1.05 -16.54
CA ALA A 436 12.54 0.10 -16.96
C ALA A 436 11.55 -0.30 -18.06
N VAL A 437 10.44 0.42 -18.16
CA VAL A 437 9.41 0.22 -19.17
C VAL A 437 9.12 1.57 -19.81
N ILE A 438 9.17 1.63 -21.13
CA ILE A 438 8.95 2.86 -21.89
C ILE A 438 7.61 2.85 -22.60
N PHE A 439 7.08 4.05 -22.84
CA PHE A 439 5.93 4.34 -23.68
C PHE A 439 6.41 5.02 -24.96
N PRO A 440 6.64 4.27 -26.05
CA PRO A 440 7.18 4.81 -27.30
C PRO A 440 6.42 6.04 -27.82
N GLU A 441 5.11 6.04 -27.66
CA GLU A 441 4.19 7.11 -28.09
C GLU A 441 4.33 8.42 -27.30
N LYS A 442 5.05 8.42 -26.17
CA LYS A 442 5.34 9.61 -25.37
C LYS A 442 6.82 9.92 -25.26
N ILE A 443 7.68 8.90 -25.19
CA ILE A 443 9.11 9.13 -25.07
C ILE A 443 9.69 9.82 -26.32
N ILE A 444 9.06 9.66 -27.49
CA ILE A 444 9.43 10.38 -28.71
C ILE A 444 9.43 11.91 -28.54
N ASP A 445 8.58 12.45 -27.66
CA ASP A 445 8.46 13.90 -27.43
C ASP A 445 9.67 14.48 -26.66
N VAL A 446 10.52 13.63 -26.06
CA VAL A 446 11.63 14.05 -25.20
C VAL A 446 13.00 13.54 -25.65
N VAL A 447 13.07 12.77 -26.74
CA VAL A 447 14.32 12.20 -27.28
C VAL A 447 14.65 12.77 -28.65
N ARG A 448 15.91 12.72 -29.06
CA ARG A 448 16.29 13.09 -30.42
C ARG A 448 15.71 12.06 -31.40
N THR A 449 15.25 12.56 -32.54
CA THR A 449 14.73 11.75 -33.65
C THR A 449 15.51 11.99 -34.94
N LYS A 450 15.37 11.05 -35.89
CA LYS A 450 15.90 11.15 -37.24
C LYS A 450 14.84 10.67 -38.23
N ASP A 451 14.65 11.42 -39.32
CA ASP A 451 13.81 10.97 -40.42
C ASP A 451 14.50 9.81 -41.16
N LEU A 452 13.83 8.65 -41.18
CA LEU A 452 14.20 7.48 -41.95
C LEU A 452 13.09 7.19 -42.95
N ASN A 453 13.25 7.69 -44.18
CA ASN A 453 12.30 7.50 -45.29
C ASN A 453 10.88 8.05 -44.99
N GLY A 454 10.78 9.21 -44.34
CA GLY A 454 9.51 9.85 -44.00
C GLY A 454 8.86 9.33 -42.71
N VAL A 455 9.59 8.53 -41.93
CA VAL A 455 9.16 8.06 -40.60
C VAL A 455 10.16 8.59 -39.57
N GLU A 456 9.67 9.23 -38.51
CA GLU A 456 10.50 9.67 -37.39
C GLU A 456 10.94 8.46 -36.56
N ALA A 457 12.26 8.29 -36.46
CA ALA A 457 12.89 7.22 -35.69
C ALA A 457 13.62 7.80 -34.47
N MET A 458 13.34 7.26 -33.29
CA MET A 458 13.98 7.65 -32.04
C MET A 458 15.39 7.07 -31.95
N LEU A 459 16.37 7.85 -31.55
CA LEU A 459 17.72 7.36 -31.26
C LEU A 459 17.68 6.41 -30.05
N LEU A 460 18.22 5.19 -30.21
CA LEU A 460 18.20 4.19 -29.13
C LEU A 460 18.95 4.69 -27.89
N GLU A 461 20.09 5.36 -28.08
CA GLU A 461 20.87 5.97 -26.99
C GLU A 461 20.01 6.83 -26.07
N ASP A 462 19.24 7.77 -26.64
CA ASP A 462 18.42 8.70 -25.87
C ASP A 462 17.28 8.01 -25.15
N VAL A 463 16.67 7.00 -25.79
CA VAL A 463 15.61 6.19 -25.19
C VAL A 463 16.13 5.46 -23.95
N LEU A 464 17.29 4.81 -24.05
CA LEU A 464 17.91 4.10 -22.92
C LEU A 464 18.34 5.05 -21.80
N LEU A 465 18.96 6.18 -22.15
CA LEU A 465 19.35 7.20 -21.15
C LEU A 465 18.14 7.79 -20.43
N THR A 466 17.07 8.09 -21.18
CA THR A 466 15.82 8.64 -20.64
C THR A 466 15.16 7.64 -19.70
N ALA A 467 15.16 6.34 -20.04
CA ALA A 467 14.66 5.28 -19.18
C ALA A 467 15.51 5.02 -17.92
N GLY A 468 16.67 5.69 -17.78
CA GLY A 468 17.57 5.57 -16.64
C GLY A 468 18.66 4.51 -16.80
N MET A 469 18.80 3.88 -17.97
CA MET A 469 19.91 2.96 -18.23
C MET A 469 21.21 3.73 -18.36
N ARG A 470 22.25 3.26 -17.68
CA ARG A 470 23.62 3.78 -17.72
C ARG A 470 24.57 2.64 -18.04
N TRP A 471 25.64 2.93 -18.78
CA TRP A 471 26.63 1.96 -19.26
C TRP A 471 28.03 2.56 -19.31
N ASN A 472 29.02 1.69 -19.50
CA ASN A 472 30.41 2.04 -19.77
C ASN A 472 30.91 1.31 -21.03
N ASP A 473 32.15 1.59 -21.43
CA ASP A 473 32.75 1.06 -22.66
C ASP A 473 32.87 -0.47 -22.72
N SER A 474 32.74 -1.18 -21.60
CA SER A 474 32.80 -2.64 -21.54
C SER A 474 31.44 -3.32 -21.70
N ASN A 475 30.34 -2.57 -21.65
CA ASN A 475 29.00 -3.13 -21.77
C ASN A 475 28.67 -3.53 -23.21
N THR A 476 27.83 -4.56 -23.32
CA THR A 476 27.22 -4.97 -24.59
C THR A 476 25.71 -4.98 -24.46
N PHE A 477 25.00 -4.95 -25.58
CA PHE A 477 23.55 -4.89 -25.59
C PHE A 477 22.94 -6.05 -26.37
N THR A 478 21.73 -6.44 -26.02
CA THR A 478 20.95 -7.42 -26.77
C THR A 478 19.56 -6.86 -27.02
N ALA A 479 19.15 -6.78 -28.29
CA ALA A 479 17.77 -6.52 -28.67
C ALA A 479 17.01 -7.84 -28.71
N VAL A 480 15.86 -7.90 -28.04
CA VAL A 480 15.05 -9.12 -27.91
C VAL A 480 13.67 -8.88 -28.49
N SER A 481 13.22 -9.77 -29.38
CA SER A 481 11.88 -9.73 -29.94
C SER A 481 10.81 -10.34 -29.02
N GLU A 482 9.54 -10.12 -29.33
CA GLU A 482 8.39 -10.77 -28.67
C GLU A 482 8.43 -12.30 -28.80
N THR A 483 9.03 -12.80 -29.89
CA THR A 483 9.21 -14.25 -30.14
C THR A 483 10.48 -14.83 -29.49
N GLY A 484 11.30 -13.99 -28.84
CA GLY A 484 12.55 -14.40 -28.20
C GLY A 484 13.77 -14.45 -29.13
N GLU A 485 13.68 -13.88 -30.33
CA GLU A 485 14.84 -13.68 -31.20
C GLU A 485 15.78 -12.65 -30.56
N GLU A 486 17.07 -12.97 -30.48
CA GLU A 486 18.09 -12.10 -29.87
C GLU A 486 19.09 -11.58 -30.90
N ILE A 487 19.32 -10.27 -30.91
CA ILE A 487 20.35 -9.61 -31.71
C ILE A 487 21.34 -8.93 -30.77
N ASN A 488 22.58 -9.41 -30.78
CA ASN A 488 23.66 -8.79 -30.01
C ASN A 488 24.18 -7.54 -30.71
N LEU A 489 24.46 -6.52 -29.90
CA LEU A 489 24.86 -5.19 -30.32
C LEU A 489 26.12 -4.80 -29.54
N SER A 490 27.15 -4.36 -30.25
CA SER A 490 28.25 -3.61 -29.65
C SER A 490 27.77 -2.22 -29.22
N LEU A 491 28.58 -1.51 -28.44
CA LEU A 491 28.29 -0.11 -28.09
C LEU A 491 28.11 0.77 -29.33
N ASP A 492 28.96 0.61 -30.34
CA ASP A 492 28.85 1.35 -31.61
C ASP A 492 27.55 1.00 -32.36
N ASP A 493 27.14 -0.27 -32.33
CA ASP A 493 25.87 -0.67 -32.94
C ASP A 493 24.69 -0.01 -32.23
N MET A 494 24.68 0.00 -30.90
CA MET A 494 23.63 0.63 -30.08
C MET A 494 23.52 2.14 -30.39
N LEU A 495 24.66 2.84 -30.44
CA LEU A 495 24.72 4.29 -30.72
C LEU A 495 24.22 4.65 -32.14
N ASN A 496 24.34 3.73 -33.10
CA ASN A 496 23.88 3.91 -34.48
C ASN A 496 22.51 3.25 -34.76
N SER A 497 21.78 2.84 -33.71
CA SER A 497 20.48 2.19 -33.82
C SER A 497 19.31 3.12 -33.47
N TYR A 498 18.14 2.76 -34.00
CA TYR A 498 16.91 3.53 -33.85
C TYR A 498 15.71 2.64 -33.54
N ILE A 499 14.72 3.22 -32.87
CA ILE A 499 13.42 2.59 -32.61
C ILE A 499 12.33 3.37 -33.34
N ILE A 500 11.44 2.66 -34.03
CA ILE A 500 10.25 3.23 -34.68
C ILE A 500 9.00 2.59 -34.07
N SER A 501 8.03 3.42 -33.68
CA SER A 501 6.73 2.97 -33.17
C SER A 501 5.66 3.12 -34.24
N GLU A 502 4.98 2.02 -34.59
CA GLU A 502 3.85 2.01 -35.52
C GLU A 502 2.65 1.36 -34.84
N GLY A 503 1.77 2.18 -34.24
CA GLY A 503 0.68 1.68 -33.40
C GLY A 503 1.23 0.98 -32.17
N GLU A 504 0.83 -0.28 -31.95
CA GLU A 504 1.28 -1.08 -30.81
C GLU A 504 2.63 -1.77 -31.03
N LYS A 505 3.12 -1.84 -32.29
CA LYS A 505 4.35 -2.53 -32.65
C LYS A 505 5.54 -1.58 -32.68
N VAL A 506 6.68 -2.12 -32.26
CA VAL A 506 7.94 -1.39 -32.20
C VAL A 506 8.99 -2.11 -33.04
N SER A 507 9.52 -1.42 -34.03
CA SER A 507 10.55 -1.94 -34.92
C SER A 507 11.93 -1.40 -34.55
N PHE A 508 12.94 -2.26 -34.66
CA PHE A 508 14.34 -1.96 -34.35
C PHE A 508 15.16 -1.82 -35.63
N TYR A 509 15.89 -0.71 -35.76
CA TYR A 509 16.65 -0.36 -36.96
C TYR A 509 18.12 -0.14 -36.65
N LYS A 510 18.98 -0.51 -37.62
CA LYS A 510 20.39 -0.13 -37.67
C LYS A 510 20.77 0.25 -39.08
N ASP A 511 21.48 1.35 -39.28
CA ASP A 511 21.94 1.81 -40.61
C ASP A 511 20.82 1.85 -41.67
N SER A 512 19.62 2.28 -41.28
CA SER A 512 18.40 2.32 -42.11
C SER A 512 17.87 0.95 -42.58
N LYS A 513 18.27 -0.14 -41.94
CA LYS A 513 17.72 -1.49 -42.14
C LYS A 513 16.96 -1.95 -40.92
N ILE A 514 15.81 -2.57 -41.15
CA ILE A 514 15.03 -3.24 -40.11
C ILE A 514 15.81 -4.49 -39.67
N LEU A 515 16.01 -4.60 -38.36
CA LEU A 515 16.58 -5.78 -37.71
C LEU A 515 15.50 -6.62 -37.03
N LEU A 516 14.53 -5.98 -36.36
CA LEU A 516 13.34 -6.63 -35.77
C LEU A 516 12.10 -5.77 -36.04
N THR A 517 10.93 -6.40 -36.14
CA THR A 517 9.64 -5.70 -36.32
C THR A 517 8.75 -5.72 -35.06
N ASP A 518 9.17 -6.48 -34.06
CA ASP A 518 8.46 -6.85 -32.83
C ASP A 518 9.40 -6.77 -31.62
N LEU A 519 10.11 -5.64 -31.49
CA LEU A 519 11.04 -5.41 -30.38
C LEU A 519 10.28 -5.44 -29.05
N SER A 520 10.64 -6.39 -28.18
CA SER A 520 10.08 -6.52 -26.84
C SER A 520 10.88 -5.73 -25.81
N ARG A 521 12.23 -5.82 -25.85
CA ARG A 521 13.11 -5.13 -24.91
C ARG A 521 14.55 -5.02 -25.41
N ILE A 522 15.31 -4.16 -24.75
CA ILE A 522 16.78 -4.04 -24.87
C ILE A 522 17.40 -4.42 -23.53
N GLU A 523 18.40 -5.29 -23.55
CA GLU A 523 19.16 -5.71 -22.38
C GLU A 523 20.59 -5.18 -22.43
N LYS A 524 21.13 -4.75 -21.30
CA LYS A 524 22.53 -4.43 -21.05
C LYS A 524 23.19 -5.62 -20.35
N LYS A 525 24.38 -6.00 -20.81
CA LYS A 525 25.23 -7.05 -20.23
C LYS A 525 26.59 -6.51 -19.82
#